data_AF-A0A0D9WIC1-F1
#
_entry.id   AF-A0A0D9WIC1-F1
#
_cell.length_a   1.000
_cell.length_b   1.000
_cell.length_c   1.000
_cell.angle_alpha   90.00
_cell.angle_beta   90.00
_cell.angle_gamma   90.00
#
_symmetry.space_group_name_H-M   'P 1'
#
loop_
_entity.id
_entity.type
_entity.pdbx_description
1 polymer ?
#
loop_
_entity_poly.entity_id
_entity_poly.type
_entity_poly.pdbx_seq_one_letter_code
_entity_poly.pdbx_strand_id
1 'polypeptide(L)'
;MAVENGVQAAAALFGEEELREVSGVRVGEGFVEVTCGCTSARYGDAVGRLRVFASGELEVSCDCTPGCNQEKLSPAAFEKHSGRETAGKWQNTVWVIVKGDKVALSKTALLKYYKKLKSANGGGNGGNGGRRHRDEFVRCAGCGKERRFRLRTKDECRLYHDAAARHDWTCKDMAPSRVSCEDEEERASRKASRGCARAAACEGCMRCVCFGCETCRFAGCGCQLCVDFYRNASMN
;
A
#
# COMPACT_ATOMS: atom_id res chain seq x y z
N MET A 1 27.50 4.74 -26.98
CA MET A 1 27.92 5.51 -25.79
C MET A 1 26.89 5.58 -24.66
N ALA A 2 25.60 5.24 -24.84
CA ALA A 2 24.59 5.28 -23.76
C ALA A 2 24.43 3.96 -22.96
N VAL A 3 24.96 2.85 -23.48
CA VAL A 3 24.78 1.49 -22.92
C VAL A 3 25.67 1.23 -21.69
N GLU A 4 26.79 1.98 -21.56
CA GLU A 4 27.75 1.78 -20.46
C GLU A 4 27.30 2.39 -19.13
N ASN A 5 26.44 3.42 -19.16
CA ASN A 5 25.95 4.09 -17.94
C ASN A 5 24.88 3.27 -17.19
N GLY A 6 24.13 2.40 -17.87
CA GLY A 6 23.13 1.52 -17.23
C GLY A 6 23.78 0.32 -16.51
N VAL A 7 24.86 -0.21 -17.07
CA VAL A 7 25.62 -1.34 -16.52
C VAL A 7 26.33 -0.97 -15.20
N GLN A 8 26.81 0.27 -15.07
CA GLN A 8 27.43 0.77 -13.83
C GLN A 8 26.43 1.04 -12.70
N ALA A 9 25.16 1.32 -13.00
CA ALA A 9 24.15 1.65 -11.98
C ALA A 9 23.61 0.41 -11.22
N ALA A 10 23.56 -0.76 -11.88
CA ALA A 10 23.12 -2.01 -11.25
C ALA A 10 24.17 -2.61 -10.30
N ALA A 11 25.45 -2.46 -10.65
CA ALA A 11 26.59 -2.94 -9.85
C ALA A 11 26.74 -2.21 -8.50
N ALA A 12 26.03 -1.10 -8.28
CA ALA A 12 26.14 -0.27 -7.08
C ALA A 12 24.95 -0.39 -6.09
N LEU A 13 23.99 -1.29 -6.33
CA LEU A 13 22.82 -1.41 -5.45
C LEU A 13 23.16 -2.06 -4.10
N PHE A 14 23.94 -3.11 -4.10
CA PHE A 14 24.36 -3.77 -2.87
C PHE A 14 25.85 -4.04 -2.96
N GLY A 15 26.56 -3.81 -1.86
CA GLY A 15 27.96 -4.21 -1.79
C GLY A 15 28.09 -5.73 -1.89
N GLU A 16 29.24 -6.20 -2.37
CA GLU A 16 29.52 -7.64 -2.46
C GLU A 16 29.28 -8.34 -1.12
N GLU A 17 29.69 -7.73 0.00
CA GLU A 17 29.48 -8.26 1.35
C GLU A 17 28.00 -8.41 1.74
N GLU A 18 27.11 -7.56 1.22
CA GLU A 18 25.66 -7.64 1.51
C GLU A 18 24.98 -8.79 0.77
N LEU A 19 25.54 -9.24 -0.36
CA LEU A 19 24.95 -10.27 -1.23
C LEU A 19 25.69 -11.59 -1.22
N ARG A 20 26.96 -11.63 -0.77
CA ARG A 20 27.87 -12.79 -0.87
C ARG A 20 27.26 -14.10 -0.38
N GLU A 21 26.39 -14.02 0.62
CA GLU A 21 25.81 -15.20 1.27
C GLU A 21 24.33 -15.41 0.92
N VAL A 22 23.75 -14.55 0.09
CA VAL A 22 22.37 -14.65 -0.38
C VAL A 22 22.32 -15.61 -1.58
N SER A 23 21.37 -16.54 -1.58
CA SER A 23 21.25 -17.52 -2.66
C SER A 23 20.49 -16.97 -3.87
N GLY A 24 20.89 -17.43 -5.06
CA GLY A 24 20.21 -17.10 -6.32
C GLY A 24 20.40 -15.65 -6.76
N VAL A 25 21.48 -14.99 -6.30
CA VAL A 25 21.78 -13.61 -6.66
C VAL A 25 22.06 -13.51 -8.17
N ARG A 26 21.33 -12.62 -8.85
CA ARG A 26 21.59 -12.21 -10.23
C ARG A 26 21.47 -10.70 -10.31
N VAL A 27 22.46 -10.05 -10.92
CA VAL A 27 22.42 -8.61 -11.15
C VAL A 27 21.85 -8.38 -12.55
N GLY A 28 20.72 -7.68 -12.64
CA GLY A 28 20.09 -7.28 -13.89
C GLY A 28 20.18 -5.77 -14.09
N GLU A 29 19.69 -5.26 -15.21
CA GLU A 29 19.70 -3.83 -15.50
C GLU A 29 18.81 -3.06 -14.51
N GLY A 30 19.42 -2.38 -13.54
CA GLY A 30 18.74 -1.58 -12.52
C GLY A 30 18.14 -2.35 -11.34
N PHE A 31 18.40 -3.66 -11.22
CA PHE A 31 17.90 -4.48 -10.12
C PHE A 31 18.85 -5.60 -9.70
N VAL A 32 18.66 -6.07 -8.47
CA VAL A 32 19.23 -7.34 -7.99
C VAL A 32 18.09 -8.33 -7.78
N GLU A 33 18.22 -9.51 -8.38
CA GLU A 33 17.31 -10.64 -8.21
C GLU A 33 17.91 -11.64 -7.22
N VAL A 34 17.08 -12.21 -6.35
CA VAL A 34 17.48 -13.24 -5.37
C VAL A 34 16.39 -14.31 -5.26
N THR A 35 16.76 -15.51 -4.78
CA THR A 35 15.75 -16.53 -4.45
C THR A 35 14.97 -16.09 -3.21
N CYS A 36 13.64 -16.12 -3.32
CA CYS A 36 12.73 -15.88 -2.21
C CYS A 36 11.70 -16.99 -2.07
N GLY A 37 10.99 -17.01 -0.96
CA GLY A 37 9.83 -17.89 -0.79
C GLY A 37 8.91 -17.46 0.34
N CYS A 38 7.80 -18.15 0.47
CA CYS A 38 6.88 -18.00 1.58
C CYS A 38 6.36 -19.39 1.99
N THR A 39 6.38 -19.68 3.28
CA THR A 39 5.97 -20.99 3.81
C THR A 39 4.52 -20.93 4.30
N SER A 40 3.68 -21.79 3.73
CA SER A 40 2.31 -22.06 4.18
C SER A 40 2.28 -23.34 5.00
N ALA A 41 1.52 -23.33 6.10
CA ALA A 41 1.32 -24.53 6.92
C ALA A 41 0.60 -25.66 6.14
N ARG A 42 -0.21 -25.31 5.14
CA ARG A 42 -1.00 -26.26 4.36
C ARG A 42 -0.29 -26.78 3.11
N TYR A 43 0.51 -25.92 2.46
CA TYR A 43 1.05 -26.18 1.12
C TYR A 43 2.58 -26.25 1.09
N GLY A 44 3.27 -26.05 2.22
CA GLY A 44 4.72 -25.99 2.25
C GLY A 44 5.27 -24.70 1.66
N ASP A 45 6.43 -24.76 1.03
CA ASP A 45 7.10 -23.59 0.48
C ASP A 45 6.60 -23.25 -0.93
N ALA A 46 6.10 -22.04 -1.11
CA ALA A 46 6.05 -21.40 -2.41
C ALA A 46 7.38 -20.69 -2.65
N VAL A 47 8.11 -21.07 -3.70
CA VAL A 47 9.39 -20.46 -4.07
C VAL A 47 9.19 -19.49 -5.24
N GLY A 48 10.04 -18.47 -5.31
CA GLY A 48 10.07 -17.53 -6.41
C GLY A 48 11.38 -16.75 -6.45
N ARG A 49 11.42 -15.74 -7.32
CA ARG A 49 12.54 -14.81 -7.48
C ARG A 49 12.11 -13.40 -7.14
N LEU A 50 12.78 -12.77 -6.18
CA LEU A 50 12.55 -11.39 -5.76
C LEU A 50 13.53 -10.47 -6.48
N ARG A 51 13.03 -9.49 -7.21
CA ARG A 51 13.79 -8.37 -7.76
C ARG A 51 13.67 -7.15 -6.85
N VAL A 52 14.82 -6.54 -6.57
CA VAL A 52 14.96 -5.33 -5.77
C VAL A 52 15.56 -4.24 -6.64
N PHE A 53 14.81 -3.15 -6.82
CA PHE A 53 15.20 -2.03 -7.68
C PHE A 53 15.79 -0.87 -6.87
N ALA A 54 16.62 -0.05 -7.53
CA ALA A 54 17.15 1.21 -6.98
C ALA A 54 16.06 2.15 -6.45
N SER A 55 14.92 2.16 -7.15
CA SER A 55 13.72 2.94 -6.81
C SER A 55 13.11 2.53 -5.47
N GLY A 56 13.45 1.36 -4.95
CA GLY A 56 12.82 0.75 -3.78
C GLY A 56 11.58 -0.08 -4.12
N GLU A 57 11.26 -0.24 -5.39
CA GLU A 57 10.26 -1.19 -5.87
C GLU A 57 10.72 -2.63 -5.69
N LEU A 58 9.75 -3.53 -5.50
CA LEU A 58 9.97 -4.95 -5.26
C LEU A 58 9.00 -5.75 -6.13
N GLU A 59 9.53 -6.69 -6.89
CA GLU A 59 8.75 -7.58 -7.74
C GLU A 59 9.11 -9.04 -7.46
N VAL A 60 8.11 -9.92 -7.42
CA VAL A 60 8.29 -11.35 -7.25
C VAL A 60 7.75 -12.07 -8.48
N SER A 61 8.59 -12.92 -9.05
CA SER A 61 8.17 -13.92 -10.04
C SER A 61 8.02 -15.25 -9.32
N CYS A 62 6.84 -15.85 -9.36
CA CYS A 62 6.53 -17.06 -8.62
C CYS A 62 6.87 -18.31 -9.43
N ASP A 63 7.49 -19.30 -8.79
CA ASP A 63 7.78 -20.62 -9.36
C ASP A 63 7.25 -21.74 -8.42
N CYS A 64 6.16 -21.50 -7.71
CA CYS A 64 5.64 -22.41 -6.68
C CYS A 64 5.21 -23.78 -7.23
N THR A 65 4.78 -23.85 -8.49
CA THR A 65 4.45 -25.08 -9.19
C THR A 65 4.86 -24.96 -10.67
N PRO A 66 5.17 -26.08 -11.35
CA PRO A 66 5.32 -26.07 -12.80
C PRO A 66 4.08 -25.48 -13.48
N GLY A 67 4.28 -24.47 -14.34
CA GLY A 67 3.19 -23.75 -15.01
C GLY A 67 2.59 -22.58 -14.23
N CYS A 68 3.15 -22.20 -13.07
CA CYS A 68 2.77 -20.95 -12.41
C CYS A 68 3.25 -19.75 -13.24
N ASN A 69 2.30 -18.97 -13.77
CA ASN A 69 2.57 -17.80 -14.63
C ASN A 69 2.45 -16.47 -13.87
N GLN A 70 2.58 -16.51 -12.54
CA GLN A 70 2.44 -15.30 -11.72
C GLN A 70 3.76 -14.54 -11.71
N GLU A 71 3.87 -13.57 -12.60
CA GLU A 71 5.01 -12.65 -12.69
C GLU A 71 4.68 -11.28 -12.10
N LYS A 72 5.73 -10.52 -11.73
CA LYS A 72 5.63 -9.13 -11.23
C LYS A 72 4.66 -8.94 -10.05
N LEU A 73 4.54 -9.94 -9.18
CA LEU A 73 3.77 -9.82 -7.95
C LEU A 73 4.45 -8.86 -6.97
N SER A 74 3.68 -8.04 -6.26
CA SER A 74 4.22 -7.43 -5.04
C SER A 74 4.50 -8.53 -4.00
N PRO A 75 5.44 -8.35 -3.06
CA PRO A 75 5.68 -9.33 -2.00
C PRO A 75 4.43 -9.69 -1.18
N ALA A 76 3.50 -8.75 -0.99
CA ALA A 76 2.22 -9.01 -0.33
C ALA A 76 1.27 -9.86 -1.20
N ALA A 77 1.26 -9.63 -2.51
CA ALA A 77 0.48 -10.45 -3.44
C ALA A 77 1.06 -11.87 -3.54
N PHE A 78 2.38 -12.01 -3.52
CA PHE A 78 3.06 -13.31 -3.45
C PHE A 78 2.76 -14.06 -2.15
N GLU A 79 2.77 -13.39 -1.00
CA GLU A 79 2.35 -13.98 0.28
C GLU A 79 0.93 -14.56 0.17
N LYS A 80 -0.03 -13.77 -0.33
CA LYS A 80 -1.40 -14.24 -0.54
C LYS A 80 -1.47 -15.42 -1.51
N HIS A 81 -0.73 -15.33 -2.61
CA HIS A 81 -0.66 -16.39 -3.62
C HIS A 81 -0.11 -17.71 -3.05
N SER A 82 0.85 -17.65 -2.12
CA SER A 82 1.40 -18.83 -1.43
C SER A 82 0.41 -19.52 -0.46
N GLY A 83 -0.83 -19.02 -0.36
CA GLY A 83 -1.85 -19.53 0.55
C GLY A 83 -1.65 -19.06 1.99
N ARG A 84 -0.96 -17.92 2.18
CA ARG A 84 -0.79 -17.27 3.47
C ARG A 84 -1.44 -15.88 3.42
N GLU A 85 -2.47 -15.65 4.21
CA GLU A 85 -3.08 -14.32 4.33
C GLU A 85 -2.78 -13.79 5.74
N THR A 86 -1.61 -13.16 5.90
CA THR A 86 -1.35 -12.35 7.09
C THR A 86 -1.76 -10.90 6.82
N ALA A 87 -2.11 -10.14 7.85
CA ALA A 87 -2.57 -8.75 7.73
C ALA A 87 -1.46 -7.78 7.30
N GLY A 88 -0.86 -7.99 6.11
CA GLY A 88 0.17 -7.16 5.52
C GLY A 88 1.56 -7.28 6.15
N LYS A 89 1.86 -8.41 6.83
CA LYS A 89 3.16 -8.65 7.49
C LYS A 89 4.15 -9.39 6.59
N TRP A 90 4.02 -9.24 5.28
CA TRP A 90 4.82 -9.95 4.28
C TRP A 90 6.33 -9.87 4.51
N GLN A 91 6.85 -8.78 5.10
CA GLN A 91 8.28 -8.63 5.39
C GLN A 91 8.80 -9.69 6.37
N ASN A 92 7.92 -10.26 7.19
CA ASN A 92 8.25 -11.30 8.17
C ASN A 92 7.93 -12.71 7.70
N THR A 93 7.22 -12.84 6.58
CA THR A 93 6.69 -14.11 6.10
C THR A 93 7.29 -14.52 4.76
N VAL A 94 7.64 -13.54 3.92
CA VAL A 94 8.49 -13.73 2.75
C VAL A 94 9.94 -13.77 3.23
N TRP A 95 10.62 -14.85 2.88
CA TRP A 95 11.99 -15.13 3.25
C TRP A 95 12.89 -15.20 2.01
N VAL A 96 14.18 -15.06 2.22
CA VAL A 96 15.26 -15.36 1.27
C VAL A 96 16.19 -16.37 1.90
N ILE A 97 17.04 -17.02 1.11
CA ILE A 97 18.02 -17.98 1.63
C ILE A 97 19.35 -17.27 1.83
N VAL A 98 19.84 -17.25 3.07
CA VAL A 98 21.15 -16.67 3.45
C VAL A 98 21.95 -17.75 4.15
N LYS A 99 23.15 -18.08 3.65
CA LYS A 99 23.97 -19.21 4.14
C LYS A 99 23.22 -20.55 4.24
N GLY A 100 22.21 -20.77 3.40
CA GLY A 100 21.36 -21.97 3.44
C GLY A 100 20.15 -21.88 4.39
N ASP A 101 20.05 -20.84 5.21
CA ASP A 101 18.93 -20.63 6.13
C ASP A 101 17.84 -19.73 5.53
N LYS A 102 16.58 -20.02 5.86
CA LYS A 102 15.45 -19.15 5.53
C LYS A 102 15.43 -17.94 6.46
N VAL A 103 15.78 -16.78 5.92
CA VAL A 103 15.81 -15.51 6.66
C VAL A 103 14.70 -14.60 6.15
N ALA A 104 13.84 -14.13 7.06
CA ALA A 104 12.78 -13.16 6.73
C ALA A 104 13.36 -11.88 6.13
N LEU A 105 12.71 -11.33 5.10
CA LEU A 105 13.17 -10.11 4.41
C LEU A 105 13.39 -8.92 5.36
N SER A 106 12.57 -8.79 6.40
CA SER A 106 12.69 -7.75 7.43
C SER A 106 14.05 -7.72 8.13
N LYS A 107 14.72 -8.89 8.20
CA LYS A 107 16.04 -9.10 8.82
C LYS A 107 17.21 -9.00 7.84
N THR A 108 16.94 -8.68 6.57
CA THR A 108 17.98 -8.57 5.54
C THR A 108 18.22 -7.13 5.11
N ALA A 109 19.38 -6.88 4.50
CA ALA A 109 19.69 -5.59 3.88
C ALA A 109 18.85 -5.31 2.62
N LEU A 110 18.25 -6.33 2.00
CA LEU A 110 17.52 -6.24 0.73
C LEU A 110 16.34 -5.27 0.76
N LEU A 111 15.80 -4.94 1.94
CA LEU A 111 14.75 -3.94 2.08
C LEU A 111 15.25 -2.50 2.22
N LYS A 112 16.56 -2.21 2.13
CA LYS A 112 17.10 -0.86 2.38
C LYS A 112 16.48 0.20 1.46
N TYR A 113 16.38 -0.07 0.16
CA TYR A 113 15.78 0.85 -0.81
C TYR A 113 14.28 0.96 -0.64
N TYR A 114 13.59 -0.15 -0.38
CA TYR A 114 12.16 -0.13 -0.07
C TYR A 114 11.84 0.71 1.17
N LYS A 115 12.63 0.57 2.25
CA LYS A 115 12.49 1.37 3.47
C LYS A 115 12.79 2.84 3.20
N LYS A 116 13.82 3.15 2.40
CA LYS A 116 14.14 4.53 1.99
C LYS A 116 12.99 5.15 1.19
N LEU A 117 12.41 4.42 0.23
CA LEU A 117 11.23 4.83 -0.51
C LEU A 117 10.03 5.06 0.42
N LYS A 118 9.82 4.20 1.43
CA LYS A 118 8.78 4.38 2.45
C LYS A 118 8.99 5.63 3.30
N SER A 119 10.22 5.90 3.72
CA SER A 119 10.55 7.07 4.54
C SER A 119 10.53 8.37 3.75
N ALA A 120 11.01 8.36 2.49
CA ALA A 120 10.95 9.50 1.57
C ALA A 120 9.50 9.85 1.22
N ASN A 121 8.65 8.84 0.99
CA ASN A 121 7.21 9.01 0.83
C ASN A 121 6.46 9.22 2.17
N GLY A 122 7.18 9.31 3.28
CA GLY A 122 6.67 9.56 4.63
C GLY A 122 6.99 10.97 5.15
N GLY A 123 7.49 11.87 4.30
CA GLY A 123 7.84 13.23 4.65
C GLY A 123 6.62 14.13 4.86
N GLY A 124 6.08 14.12 6.07
CA GLY A 124 5.06 15.05 6.55
C GLY A 124 4.74 14.76 8.00
N ASN A 125 5.27 15.58 8.90
CA ASN A 125 5.14 15.50 10.35
C ASN A 125 3.69 15.24 10.79
N GLY A 126 3.42 14.04 11.29
CA GLY A 126 2.11 13.61 11.77
C GLY A 126 2.25 12.24 12.42
N GLY A 127 2.41 12.23 13.74
CA GLY A 127 2.72 11.04 14.53
C GLY A 127 1.87 9.81 14.18
N ASN A 128 2.56 8.68 14.07
CA ASN A 128 2.07 7.33 14.37
C ASN A 128 0.57 7.07 14.09
N GLY A 129 0.21 6.97 12.82
CA GLY A 129 -1.13 6.59 12.42
C GLY A 129 -1.10 5.74 11.16
N GLY A 130 -1.09 4.42 11.32
CA GLY A 130 -1.37 3.51 10.21
C GLY A 130 -2.59 3.99 9.41
N ARG A 131 -2.50 3.85 8.09
CA ARG A 131 -3.52 4.27 7.11
C ARG A 131 -4.86 3.59 7.44
N ARG A 132 -5.64 4.22 8.31
CA ARG A 132 -6.97 3.84 8.80
C ARG A 132 -7.92 4.88 8.26
N HIS A 133 -8.99 4.48 7.59
CA HIS A 133 -10.04 5.46 7.29
C HIS A 133 -10.72 5.81 8.61
N ARG A 134 -10.62 7.09 8.97
CA ARG A 134 -11.45 7.69 10.00
C ARG A 134 -12.72 8.22 9.33
N ASP A 135 -13.74 8.48 10.12
CA ASP A 135 -14.89 9.21 9.61
C ASP A 135 -14.46 10.62 9.20
N GLU A 136 -14.89 11.04 8.01
CA GLU A 136 -14.64 12.39 7.47
C GLU A 136 -15.93 13.19 7.38
N PHE A 137 -15.81 14.48 7.12
CA PHE A 137 -16.95 15.39 7.05
C PHE A 137 -16.88 16.26 5.81
N VAL A 138 -18.04 16.53 5.21
CA VAL A 138 -18.20 17.52 4.13
C VAL A 138 -19.20 18.56 4.59
N ARG A 139 -18.90 19.83 4.31
CA ARG A 139 -19.78 20.96 4.63
C ARG A 139 -20.80 21.16 3.51
N CYS A 140 -22.07 21.23 3.87
CA CYS A 140 -23.13 21.56 2.93
C CYS A 140 -23.04 23.04 2.50
N ALA A 141 -23.01 23.31 1.20
CA ALA A 141 -23.01 24.67 0.65
C ALA A 141 -24.30 25.45 0.96
N GLY A 142 -25.44 24.74 1.05
CA GLY A 142 -26.75 25.39 1.26
C GLY A 142 -27.06 25.79 2.71
N CYS A 143 -26.62 25.00 3.70
CA CYS A 143 -26.92 25.27 5.12
C CYS A 143 -25.69 25.37 6.03
N GLY A 144 -24.49 25.13 5.51
CA GLY A 144 -23.24 25.25 6.26
C GLY A 144 -22.96 24.14 7.29
N LYS A 145 -23.91 23.22 7.53
CA LYS A 145 -23.75 22.08 8.46
C LYS A 145 -22.77 21.05 7.91
N GLU A 146 -22.00 20.41 8.80
CA GLU A 146 -21.12 19.30 8.43
C GLU A 146 -21.85 17.96 8.45
N ARG A 147 -21.61 17.12 7.44
CA ARG A 147 -22.19 15.78 7.30
C ARG A 147 -21.11 14.70 7.25
N ARG A 148 -21.29 13.64 8.04
CA ARG A 148 -20.29 12.58 8.27
C ARG A 148 -20.31 11.50 7.19
N PHE A 149 -19.14 11.14 6.70
CA PHE A 149 -18.86 10.00 5.83
C PHE A 149 -18.03 8.96 6.59
N ARG A 150 -18.49 7.70 6.62
CA ARG A 150 -17.86 6.66 7.45
C ARG A 150 -16.73 5.90 6.75
N LEU A 151 -16.61 5.97 5.43
CA LEU A 151 -15.49 5.42 4.66
C LEU A 151 -15.18 3.93 5.00
N ARG A 152 -16.22 3.13 5.30
CA ARG A 152 -16.10 1.71 5.68
C ARG A 152 -16.13 0.78 4.48
N THR A 153 -16.73 1.22 3.37
CA THR A 153 -16.82 0.47 2.12
C THR A 153 -16.20 1.27 0.97
N LYS A 154 -15.88 0.60 -0.14
CA LYS A 154 -15.37 1.25 -1.37
C LYS A 154 -16.33 2.35 -1.86
N ASP A 155 -17.63 2.08 -1.80
CA ASP A 155 -18.67 3.01 -2.25
C ASP A 155 -18.78 4.22 -1.32
N GLU A 156 -18.72 4.04 0.00
CA GLU A 156 -18.71 5.15 0.96
C GLU A 156 -17.48 6.06 0.77
N CYS A 157 -16.33 5.48 0.44
CA CYS A 157 -15.15 6.27 0.12
C CYS A 157 -15.33 7.09 -1.16
N ARG A 158 -15.85 6.48 -2.23
CA ARG A 158 -16.12 7.18 -3.50
C ARG A 158 -17.11 8.34 -3.29
N LEU A 159 -18.21 8.10 -2.59
CA LEU A 159 -19.21 9.13 -2.28
C LEU A 159 -18.61 10.32 -1.52
N TYR A 160 -17.69 10.06 -0.59
CA TYR A 160 -16.97 11.14 0.10
C TYR A 160 -16.09 11.94 -0.86
N HIS A 161 -15.35 11.29 -1.75
CA HIS A 161 -14.49 12.01 -2.70
C HIS A 161 -15.28 12.87 -3.67
N ASP A 162 -16.36 12.31 -4.23
CA ASP A 162 -17.24 13.03 -5.15
C ASP A 162 -17.88 14.24 -4.44
N ALA A 163 -18.23 14.10 -3.16
CA ALA A 163 -18.74 15.18 -2.33
C ALA A 163 -17.68 16.24 -1.98
N ALA A 164 -16.50 15.81 -1.55
CA ALA A 164 -15.42 16.71 -1.14
C ALA A 164 -14.82 17.51 -2.30
N ALA A 165 -14.85 16.97 -3.53
CA ALA A 165 -14.41 17.65 -4.73
C ALA A 165 -15.40 18.72 -5.25
N ARG A 166 -16.66 18.67 -4.79
CA ARG A 166 -17.72 19.57 -5.22
C ARG A 166 -17.91 20.71 -4.24
N HIS A 167 -17.61 21.94 -4.66
CA HIS A 167 -17.87 23.15 -3.86
C HIS A 167 -19.37 23.45 -3.69
N ASP A 168 -20.20 22.98 -4.62
CA ASP A 168 -21.65 23.14 -4.62
C ASP A 168 -22.38 22.00 -3.90
N TRP A 169 -21.65 21.08 -3.26
CA TRP A 169 -22.24 19.92 -2.61
C TRP A 169 -23.23 20.32 -1.50
N THR A 170 -24.43 19.74 -1.52
CA THR A 170 -25.48 20.01 -0.54
C THR A 170 -25.94 18.73 0.18
N CYS A 171 -26.71 18.88 1.27
CA CYS A 171 -27.29 17.73 1.97
C CYS A 171 -28.12 16.83 1.06
N LYS A 172 -28.79 17.40 0.03
CA LYS A 172 -29.60 16.65 -0.93
C LYS A 172 -28.77 15.68 -1.79
N ASP A 173 -27.49 15.99 -2.00
CA ASP A 173 -26.54 15.15 -2.75
C ASP A 173 -26.05 13.93 -1.94
N MET A 174 -26.42 13.83 -0.65
CA MET A 174 -25.96 12.76 0.22
C MET A 174 -26.70 11.45 -0.04
N ALA A 175 -26.42 10.75 -1.14
CA ALA A 175 -26.92 9.38 -1.32
C ALA A 175 -26.00 8.36 -0.61
N PRO A 176 -26.51 7.24 -0.04
CA PRO A 176 -27.92 6.82 0.06
C PRO A 176 -28.68 7.38 1.28
N SER A 177 -28.03 8.21 2.10
CA SER A 177 -28.59 8.71 3.36
C SER A 177 -29.47 9.94 3.13
N ARG A 178 -30.80 9.83 3.21
CA ARG A 178 -31.77 10.92 3.01
C ARG A 178 -31.69 12.02 4.09
N VAL A 179 -30.58 12.76 4.13
CA VAL A 179 -30.34 13.88 5.04
C VAL A 179 -30.64 15.17 4.30
N SER A 180 -31.43 16.04 4.94
CA SER A 180 -31.83 17.35 4.46
C SER A 180 -31.07 18.46 5.17
N CYS A 181 -31.31 19.70 4.73
CA CYS A 181 -30.78 20.88 5.42
C CYS A 181 -31.51 21.17 6.74
N GLU A 182 -32.74 20.69 6.90
CA GLU A 182 -33.55 20.86 8.10
C GLU A 182 -33.05 19.96 9.23
N ASP A 183 -32.50 18.79 8.88
CA ASP A 183 -31.93 17.87 9.86
C ASP A 183 -30.81 18.52 10.67
N GLU A 184 -30.81 18.26 11.97
CA GLU A 184 -29.82 18.78 12.91
C GLU A 184 -28.40 18.34 12.56
N GLU A 185 -27.44 19.20 12.89
CA GLU A 185 -26.02 18.86 12.73
C GLU A 185 -25.56 17.93 13.85
N GLU A 186 -24.62 17.05 13.54
CA GLU A 186 -24.00 16.25 14.57
C GLU A 186 -23.21 17.11 15.58
N ARG A 187 -23.51 16.94 16.87
CA ARG A 187 -22.83 17.66 17.97
C ARG A 187 -21.30 17.53 17.91
N ALA A 188 -20.59 18.60 18.23
CA ALA A 188 -19.12 18.68 18.13
C ALA A 188 -18.36 17.57 18.89
N SER A 189 -18.80 17.21 20.10
CA SER A 189 -18.19 16.14 20.89
C SER A 189 -18.39 14.74 20.30
N ARG A 190 -19.39 14.55 19.43
CA ARG A 190 -19.53 13.31 18.65
C ARG A 190 -18.64 13.35 17.41
N LYS A 191 -18.47 14.52 16.77
CA LYS A 191 -17.53 14.75 15.65
C LYS A 191 -16.07 14.45 16.01
N ALA A 192 -15.68 14.67 17.27
CA ALA A 192 -14.36 14.30 17.78
C ALA A 192 -14.11 12.77 17.74
N SER A 193 -15.15 11.96 17.88
CA SER A 193 -15.07 10.50 17.79
C SER A 193 -15.17 10.05 16.33
N ARG A 194 -14.02 9.96 15.65
CA ARG A 194 -13.91 9.51 14.24
C ARG A 194 -13.53 8.03 14.07
N GLY A 195 -13.55 7.28 15.17
CA GLY A 195 -13.08 5.90 15.28
C GLY A 195 -14.05 4.84 14.78
N CYS A 196 -13.77 3.58 15.10
CA CYS A 196 -14.64 2.44 14.75
C CYS A 196 -16.02 2.58 15.39
N ALA A 197 -17.08 2.19 14.66
CA ALA A 197 -18.44 2.11 15.21
C ALA A 197 -18.56 1.20 16.45
N ARG A 198 -17.60 0.29 16.68
CA ARG A 198 -17.56 -0.63 17.83
C ARG A 198 -16.72 -0.14 19.01
N ALA A 199 -15.77 0.76 18.81
CA ALA A 199 -14.91 1.27 19.88
C ALA A 199 -14.30 2.62 19.50
N ALA A 200 -14.50 3.63 20.35
CA ALA A 200 -13.97 4.98 20.15
C ALA A 200 -12.42 4.99 20.15
N ALA A 201 -11.80 4.13 20.95
CA ALA A 201 -10.33 3.96 21.03
C ALA A 201 -9.79 2.96 19.99
N CYS A 202 -10.56 2.60 18.96
CA CYS A 202 -10.11 1.61 17.99
C CYS A 202 -8.89 2.09 17.20
N GLU A 203 -7.80 1.34 17.32
CA GLU A 203 -6.56 1.59 16.60
C GLU A 203 -6.52 0.95 15.19
N GLY A 204 -7.67 0.62 14.58
CA GLY A 204 -7.73 0.10 13.21
C GLY A 204 -8.02 -1.40 13.13
N CYS A 205 -9.25 -1.79 13.45
CA CYS A 205 -9.72 -3.15 13.20
C CYS A 205 -9.97 -3.41 11.71
N MET A 206 -10.22 -4.66 11.32
CA MET A 206 -10.51 -5.06 9.93
C MET A 206 -11.69 -4.31 9.27
N ARG A 207 -12.55 -3.62 10.03
CA ARG A 207 -13.64 -2.77 9.52
C ARG A 207 -13.25 -1.29 9.35
N CYS A 208 -12.11 -0.87 9.89
CA CYS A 208 -11.53 0.48 9.75
C CYS A 208 -10.35 0.50 8.76
N VAL A 209 -9.99 -0.66 8.22
CA VAL A 209 -8.97 -0.81 7.19
C VAL A 209 -9.54 -0.32 5.86
N CYS A 210 -8.75 0.46 5.13
CA CYS A 210 -8.98 0.78 3.73
C CYS A 210 -9.07 -0.51 2.92
N PHE A 211 -10.24 -0.84 2.39
CA PHE A 211 -10.40 -1.92 1.40
C PHE A 211 -9.88 -1.55 0.01
N GLY A 212 -9.29 -0.36 -0.14
CA GLY A 212 -8.76 0.16 -1.39
C GLY A 212 -9.87 0.63 -2.33
N CYS A 213 -10.31 1.89 -2.20
CA CYS A 213 -11.13 2.52 -3.24
C CYS A 213 -10.23 3.14 -4.32
N GLU A 214 -10.76 3.38 -5.51
CA GLU A 214 -9.97 3.81 -6.70
C GLU A 214 -9.31 5.16 -6.45
N THR A 215 -9.87 5.94 -5.54
CA THR A 215 -9.42 7.27 -5.14
C THR A 215 -8.50 7.27 -3.90
N CYS A 216 -8.54 6.26 -3.02
CA CYS A 216 -7.68 6.21 -1.81
C CYS A 216 -6.57 5.13 -1.83
N ARG A 217 -6.66 4.12 -2.71
CA ARG A 217 -5.56 3.24 -3.19
C ARG A 217 -6.10 1.97 -3.86
N PHE A 218 -5.40 1.48 -4.89
CA PHE A 218 -5.26 0.04 -5.17
C PHE A 218 -3.81 -0.41 -4.97
N ALA A 219 -3.65 -1.70 -4.67
CA ALA A 219 -2.36 -2.31 -4.41
C ALA A 219 -1.46 -2.29 -5.66
N GLY A 220 -0.37 -1.50 -5.62
CA GLY A 220 0.78 -1.63 -6.51
C GLY A 220 0.83 -0.81 -7.81
N CYS A 221 0.07 0.29 -7.95
CA CYS A 221 0.06 1.05 -9.22
C CYS A 221 1.20 2.09 -9.33
N GLY A 222 1.95 2.06 -10.44
CA GLY A 222 2.98 3.02 -10.84
C GLY A 222 2.77 3.63 -12.24
N CYS A 223 1.52 3.70 -12.74
CA CYS A 223 1.26 4.20 -14.10
C CYS A 223 1.28 5.73 -14.19
N GLN A 224 1.72 6.21 -15.36
CA GLN A 224 1.88 7.64 -15.65
C GLN A 224 0.56 8.42 -15.53
N LEU A 225 -0.62 7.82 -15.73
CA LEU A 225 -1.93 8.46 -15.55
C LEU A 225 -2.26 8.86 -14.09
N CYS A 226 -1.84 8.08 -13.10
CA CYS A 226 -1.94 8.45 -11.69
C CYS A 226 -0.90 9.52 -11.34
N VAL A 227 0.29 9.46 -11.94
CA VAL A 227 1.32 10.51 -11.86
C VAL A 227 0.84 11.80 -12.56
N ASP A 228 0.11 11.70 -13.66
CA ASP A 228 -0.42 12.80 -14.47
C ASP A 228 -1.66 13.42 -13.84
N PHE A 229 -2.51 12.65 -13.15
CA PHE A 229 -3.58 13.19 -12.32
C PHE A 229 -3.03 14.02 -11.14
N TYR A 230 -1.97 13.55 -10.48
CA TYR A 230 -1.25 14.35 -9.48
C TYR A 230 -0.48 15.54 -10.08
N ARG A 231 0.06 15.44 -11.30
CA ARG A 231 0.76 16.54 -11.99
C ARG A 231 -0.20 17.60 -12.56
N ASN A 232 -1.37 17.22 -13.05
CA ASN A 232 -2.38 18.15 -13.56
C ASN A 232 -3.17 18.82 -12.43
N ALA A 233 -3.36 18.15 -11.29
CA ALA A 233 -3.85 18.79 -10.07
C ALA A 233 -2.85 19.81 -9.47
N SER A 234 -1.60 19.88 -9.96
CA SER A 234 -0.60 20.91 -9.60
C SER A 234 -0.45 22.04 -10.64
N MET A 235 -1.36 22.14 -11.61
CA MET A 235 -1.43 23.26 -12.56
C MET A 235 -2.67 24.16 -12.36
N ASN A 236 -3.31 24.11 -11.19
CA ASN A 236 -4.35 25.06 -10.76
C ASN A 236 -4.13 25.47 -9.31
#